data_AF-A0A3M0MKJ2-F1
#
_entry.id   AF-A0A3M0MKJ2-F1
#
_cell.length_a   1.000
_cell.length_b   1.000
_cell.length_c   1.000
_cell.angle_alpha   90.00
_cell.angle_beta   90.00
_cell.angle_gamma   90.00
#
_symmetry.space_group_name_H-M   'P 1'
#
loop_
_entity.id
_entity.type
_entity.pdbx_description
1 polymer ?
#
loop_
_entity_poly.entity_id
_entity_poly.type
_entity_poly.pdbx_seq_one_letter_code
_entity_poly.pdbx_strand_id
1 'polypeptide(L)'
;MSESSFLTVELPDSPDPIRVAVRRMRWFRASFATVVDRVGREIGATIETDEAALAQCFVSWLRKVEHLNPHSEKTRRGFFDHAAGLMLRELINAQPCRIVSQPAEPDPADPAHFWPEGYCYTIYCMNVRAAAIQQEYGEVAASGEEIHDLRTWWSFRENTTKNGATAVAFFKLFTGGTPNWQMPDSFNPNDATLLSPTSSAPRLN
;
A
#
# COMPACT_ATOMS: atom_id res chain seq x y z
N MET A 1 -19.59 5.67 -14.56
CA MET A 1 -18.23 5.41 -14.04
C MET A 1 -18.36 5.30 -12.55
N SER A 2 -18.48 4.07 -12.02
CA SER A 2 -18.47 3.88 -10.57
C SER A 2 -17.10 4.28 -10.06
N GLU A 3 -17.04 5.24 -9.14
CA GLU A 3 -15.90 5.45 -8.28
C GLU A 3 -15.74 4.17 -7.43
N SER A 4 -15.06 3.16 -7.96
CA SER A 4 -14.59 2.03 -7.16
C SER A 4 -13.53 2.57 -6.22
N SER A 5 -13.97 3.04 -5.05
CA SER A 5 -13.08 3.47 -4.00
C SER A 5 -12.29 2.24 -3.53
N PHE A 6 -11.07 2.09 -4.04
CA PHE A 6 -10.19 0.97 -3.71
C PHE A 6 -9.72 1.03 -2.23
N LEU A 7 -9.97 2.13 -1.53
CA LEU A 7 -9.69 2.35 -0.10
C LEU A 7 -10.82 1.92 0.85
N THR A 8 -11.82 1.18 0.38
CA THR A 8 -12.97 0.72 1.20
C THR A 8 -12.90 -0.75 1.59
N VAL A 9 -11.73 -1.39 1.57
CA VAL A 9 -11.65 -2.77 2.05
C VAL A 9 -11.94 -2.80 3.54
N GLU A 10 -12.96 -3.54 3.95
CA GLU A 10 -13.23 -3.83 5.36
C GLU A 10 -12.12 -4.73 5.90
N LEU A 11 -11.18 -4.14 6.63
CA LEU A 11 -10.11 -4.88 7.30
C LEU A 11 -10.67 -5.61 8.54
N PRO A 12 -10.05 -6.73 8.96
CA PRO A 12 -10.51 -7.48 10.12
C PRO A 12 -10.54 -6.63 11.39
N ASP A 13 -11.57 -6.83 12.21
CA ASP A 13 -11.67 -6.20 13.53
C ASP A 13 -10.45 -6.51 14.39
N SER A 14 -10.08 -5.54 15.23
CA SER A 14 -9.01 -5.69 16.21
C SER A 14 -9.35 -4.89 17.47
N PRO A 15 -9.13 -5.47 18.67
CA PRO A 15 -9.25 -4.71 19.92
C PRO A 15 -8.13 -3.67 20.08
N ASP A 16 -7.02 -3.84 19.37
CA ASP A 16 -5.90 -2.89 19.34
C ASP A 16 -5.96 -1.99 18.10
N PRO A 17 -5.40 -0.77 18.18
CA PRO A 17 -5.28 0.10 17.02
C PRO A 17 -4.59 -0.59 15.84
N ILE A 18 -4.99 -0.25 14.60
CA ILE A 18 -4.50 -0.88 13.37
C ILE A 18 -2.98 -0.83 13.28
N ARG A 19 -2.34 0.27 13.70
CA ARG A 19 -0.87 0.41 13.74
C ARG A 19 -0.17 -0.66 14.60
N VAL A 20 -0.88 -1.22 15.59
CA VAL A 20 -0.44 -2.30 16.47
C VAL A 20 -0.90 -3.64 15.92
N ALA A 21 -2.16 -3.74 15.46
CA ALA A 21 -2.75 -4.96 14.92
C ALA A 21 -1.95 -5.48 13.71
N VAL A 22 -1.56 -4.60 12.79
CA VAL A 22 -0.77 -4.94 11.60
C VAL A 22 0.60 -5.55 11.93
N ARG A 23 1.12 -5.31 13.14
CA ARG A 23 2.37 -5.91 13.64
C ARG A 23 2.15 -7.30 14.26
N ARG A 24 0.95 -7.87 14.14
CA ARG A 24 0.63 -9.22 14.57
C ARG A 24 0.42 -10.09 13.34
N MET A 25 1.23 -11.14 13.19
CA MET A 25 1.19 -12.03 12.03
C MET A 25 -0.23 -12.53 11.70
N ARG A 26 -1.01 -12.94 12.72
CA ARG A 26 -2.38 -13.42 12.53
C ARG A 26 -3.28 -12.36 11.88
N TRP A 27 -3.20 -11.12 12.34
CA TRP A 27 -4.03 -10.05 11.79
C TRP A 27 -3.52 -9.65 10.40
N PHE A 28 -2.20 -9.50 10.23
CA PHE A 28 -1.56 -9.19 8.93
C PHE A 28 -1.99 -10.18 7.83
N ARG A 29 -1.94 -11.49 8.14
CA ARG A 29 -2.38 -12.55 7.23
C ARG A 29 -3.86 -12.43 6.90
N ALA A 30 -4.71 -12.28 7.91
CA ALA A 30 -6.16 -12.17 7.71
C ALA A 30 -6.52 -10.93 6.88
N SER A 31 -5.93 -9.77 7.17
CA SER A 31 -6.16 -8.55 6.42
C SER A 31 -5.66 -8.62 4.98
N PHE A 32 -4.54 -9.30 4.75
CA PHE A 32 -4.01 -9.51 3.41
C PHE A 32 -4.94 -10.40 2.59
N ALA A 33 -5.40 -11.53 3.17
CA ALA A 33 -6.34 -12.43 2.53
C ALA A 33 -7.63 -11.71 2.12
N THR A 34 -8.19 -10.85 2.97
CA THR A 34 -9.40 -10.07 2.63
C THR A 34 -9.21 -9.21 1.37
N VAL A 35 -8.04 -8.58 1.21
CA VAL A 35 -7.73 -7.76 0.02
C VAL A 35 -7.57 -8.64 -1.21
N VAL A 36 -6.82 -9.74 -1.10
CA VAL A 36 -6.62 -10.69 -2.21
C VAL A 36 -7.95 -11.27 -2.70
N ASP A 37 -8.82 -11.69 -1.78
CA ASP A 37 -10.15 -12.22 -2.09
C ASP A 37 -11.06 -11.16 -2.72
N ARG A 38 -10.94 -9.89 -2.32
CA ARG A 38 -11.68 -8.80 -2.95
C ARG A 38 -11.20 -8.58 -4.39
N VAL A 39 -9.89 -8.38 -4.58
CA VAL A 39 -9.31 -8.11 -5.91
C VAL A 39 -9.59 -9.28 -6.85
N GLY A 40 -9.40 -10.52 -6.39
CA GLY A 40 -9.71 -11.72 -7.18
C GLY A 40 -11.17 -11.75 -7.65
N ARG A 41 -12.13 -11.43 -6.76
CA ARG A 41 -13.54 -11.31 -7.15
C ARG A 41 -13.80 -10.17 -8.13
N GLU A 42 -13.14 -9.02 -7.96
CA GLU A 42 -13.31 -7.85 -8.84
C GLU A 42 -12.88 -8.14 -10.28
N ILE A 43 -11.75 -8.83 -10.47
CA ILE A 43 -11.23 -9.17 -11.81
C ILE A 43 -11.69 -10.56 -12.31
N GLY A 44 -12.49 -11.28 -11.52
CA GLY A 44 -12.92 -12.65 -11.85
C GLY A 44 -11.77 -13.64 -11.96
N ALA A 45 -10.75 -13.54 -11.12
CA ALA A 45 -9.60 -14.45 -11.06
C ALA A 45 -9.43 -15.09 -9.68
N THR A 46 -8.85 -16.28 -9.66
CA THR A 46 -8.40 -16.94 -8.44
C THR A 46 -6.93 -16.58 -8.21
N ILE A 47 -6.65 -16.05 -7.03
CA ILE A 47 -5.30 -15.68 -6.60
C ILE A 47 -4.96 -16.52 -5.37
N GLU A 48 -3.91 -17.33 -5.46
CA GLU A 48 -3.38 -18.09 -4.33
C GLU A 48 -2.34 -17.27 -3.58
N THR A 49 -2.25 -17.49 -2.27
CA THR A 49 -1.22 -16.88 -1.41
C THR A 49 -0.28 -17.95 -0.87
N ASP A 50 1.01 -17.79 -1.11
CA ASP A 50 2.09 -18.50 -0.42
C ASP A 50 2.28 -17.92 0.99
N GLU A 51 1.78 -18.68 1.97
CA GLU A 51 1.82 -18.32 3.39
C GLU A 51 3.25 -18.20 3.94
N ALA A 52 4.21 -18.96 3.41
CA ALA A 52 5.60 -18.91 3.85
C ALA A 52 6.29 -17.64 3.34
N ALA A 53 6.07 -17.29 2.06
CA ALA A 53 6.55 -16.05 1.48
C ALA A 53 5.94 -14.82 2.18
N LEU A 54 4.63 -14.88 2.49
CA LEU A 54 3.94 -13.81 3.23
C LEU A 54 4.53 -13.63 4.63
N ALA A 55 4.80 -14.74 5.33
CA ALA A 55 5.41 -14.71 6.66
C ALA A 55 6.83 -14.12 6.63
N GLN A 56 7.63 -14.48 5.62
CA GLN A 56 8.98 -13.93 5.44
C GLN A 56 8.93 -12.42 5.17
N CYS A 57 8.03 -11.97 4.31
CA CYS A 57 7.75 -10.55 4.05
C CYS A 57 7.43 -9.81 5.35
N PHE A 58 6.48 -10.32 6.14
CA PHE A 58 6.07 -9.72 7.41
C PHE A 58 7.25 -9.52 8.37
N VAL A 59 8.08 -10.55 8.55
CA VAL A 59 9.24 -10.47 9.46
C VAL A 59 10.28 -9.46 8.94
N SER A 60 10.55 -9.44 7.63
CA SER A 60 11.48 -8.48 7.03
C SER A 60 11.00 -7.04 7.23
N TRP A 61 9.72 -6.79 6.94
CA TRP A 61 9.10 -5.50 7.08
C TRP A 61 9.08 -5.00 8.53
N LEU A 62 8.64 -5.86 9.47
CA LEU A 62 8.53 -5.48 10.89
C LEU A 62 9.89 -5.04 11.45
N ARG A 63 10.97 -5.77 11.16
CA ARG A 63 12.33 -5.41 11.59
C ARG A 63 12.75 -4.02 11.11
N LYS A 64 12.41 -3.66 9.87
CA LYS A 64 12.74 -2.36 9.27
C LYS A 64 11.94 -1.23 9.90
N VAL A 65 10.64 -1.46 10.13
CA VAL A 65 9.77 -0.50 10.81
C VAL A 65 10.23 -0.27 12.25
N GLU A 66 10.59 -1.32 12.98
CA GLU A 66 11.11 -1.22 14.35
C GLU A 66 12.43 -0.45 14.42
N HIS A 67 13.33 -0.68 13.46
CA HIS A 67 14.61 0.01 13.38
C HIS A 67 14.47 1.52 13.10
N LEU A 68 13.53 1.91 12.24
CA LEU A 68 13.35 3.31 11.82
C LEU A 68 12.37 4.10 12.70
N ASN A 69 11.61 3.42 13.55
CA ASN A 69 10.46 3.97 14.26
C ASN A 69 10.74 5.35 14.90
N PRO A 70 10.09 6.43 14.45
CA PRO A 70 10.37 7.75 14.97
C PRO A 70 9.90 7.90 16.42
N HIS A 71 10.79 8.39 17.28
CA HIS A 71 10.44 8.67 18.68
C HIS A 71 9.59 9.94 18.83
N SER A 72 9.66 10.88 17.89
CA SER A 72 8.91 12.14 17.95
C SER A 72 7.51 12.02 17.33
N GLU A 73 6.52 12.62 18.00
CA GLU A 73 5.14 12.65 17.51
C GLU A 73 5.01 13.44 16.20
N LYS A 74 5.75 14.55 16.07
CA LYS A 74 5.76 15.43 14.88
C LYS A 74 6.13 14.68 13.59
N THR A 75 6.98 13.66 13.69
CA THR A 75 7.43 12.87 12.53
C THR A 75 6.62 11.58 12.35
N ARG A 76 5.82 11.19 13.34
CA ARG A 76 5.10 9.92 13.36
C ARG A 76 4.05 9.84 12.26
N ARG A 77 3.33 10.93 11.99
CA ARG A 77 2.29 10.99 10.95
C ARG A 77 2.84 10.65 9.57
N GLY A 78 3.96 11.28 9.19
CA GLY A 78 4.64 11.03 7.92
C GLY A 78 5.24 9.64 7.79
N PHE A 79 5.54 9.01 8.92
CA PHE A 79 6.11 7.67 8.92
C PHE A 79 5.11 6.56 8.55
N PHE A 80 3.80 6.78 8.69
CA PHE A 80 2.79 5.82 8.23
C PHE A 80 2.91 5.54 6.73
N ASP A 81 3.10 6.60 5.93
CA ASP A 81 3.26 6.51 4.47
C ASP A 81 4.53 5.72 4.13
N HIS A 82 5.63 6.03 4.83
CA HIS A 82 6.89 5.35 4.62
C HIS A 82 6.85 3.87 5.07
N ALA A 83 6.23 3.57 6.21
CA ALA A 83 6.09 2.21 6.72
C ALA A 83 5.25 1.33 5.79
N ALA A 84 4.20 1.89 5.17
CA ALA A 84 3.40 1.20 4.16
C ALA A 84 4.18 1.03 2.83
N GLY A 85 4.98 2.02 2.42
CA GLY A 85 5.89 1.87 1.28
C GLY A 85 6.94 0.77 1.49
N LEU A 86 7.51 0.67 2.69
CA LEU A 86 8.41 -0.43 3.06
C LEU A 86 7.69 -1.78 3.01
N MET A 87 6.43 -1.85 3.45
CA MET A 87 5.62 -3.06 3.35
C MET A 87 5.45 -3.50 1.88
N LEU A 88 5.13 -2.55 1.00
CA LEU A 88 5.00 -2.82 -0.43
C LEU A 88 6.29 -3.37 -1.01
N ARG A 89 7.44 -2.79 -0.66
CA ARG A 89 8.74 -3.33 -1.09
C ARG A 89 8.91 -4.78 -0.68
N GLU A 90 8.65 -5.12 0.58
CA GLU A 90 8.85 -6.49 1.05
C GLU A 90 7.87 -7.47 0.38
N LEU A 91 6.63 -7.06 0.11
CA LEU A 91 5.67 -7.87 -0.64
C LEU A 91 6.11 -8.10 -2.08
N ILE A 92 6.61 -7.06 -2.76
CA ILE A 92 7.12 -7.13 -4.12
C ILE A 92 8.35 -8.04 -4.21
N ASN A 93 9.22 -8.02 -3.21
CA ASN A 93 10.39 -8.89 -3.15
C ASN A 93 10.04 -10.35 -2.85
N ALA A 94 9.08 -10.58 -1.95
CA ALA A 94 8.67 -11.92 -1.54
C ALA A 94 7.70 -12.59 -2.52
N GLN A 95 6.95 -11.80 -3.28
CA GLN A 95 5.95 -12.23 -4.26
C GLN A 95 4.98 -13.30 -3.71
N PRO A 96 4.26 -13.04 -2.61
CA PRO A 96 3.44 -14.07 -1.97
C PRO A 96 2.18 -14.46 -2.75
N CYS A 97 1.74 -13.70 -3.76
CA CYS A 97 0.56 -14.04 -4.56
C CYS A 97 0.93 -14.69 -5.88
N ARG A 98 0.04 -15.58 -6.36
CA ARG A 98 0.08 -16.15 -7.70
C ARG A 98 -1.32 -16.23 -8.30
N ILE A 99 -1.50 -15.70 -9.52
CA ILE A 99 -2.73 -15.94 -10.28
C ILE A 99 -2.78 -17.40 -10.74
N VAL A 100 -3.88 -18.09 -10.45
CA VAL A 100 -4.08 -19.49 -10.86
C VAL A 100 -5.22 -19.70 -11.85
N SER A 101 -6.07 -18.71 -12.06
CA SER A 101 -7.04 -18.69 -13.16
C SER A 101 -6.99 -17.35 -13.89
N GLN A 102 -7.20 -17.36 -15.21
CA GLN A 102 -7.28 -16.10 -15.94
C GLN A 102 -8.53 -15.29 -15.55
N PRO A 103 -8.46 -13.94 -15.61
CA PRO A 103 -9.62 -13.08 -15.46
C PRO A 103 -10.75 -13.49 -16.41
N ALA A 104 -11.99 -13.40 -15.95
CA ALA A 104 -13.17 -13.77 -16.74
C ALA A 104 -13.35 -12.86 -17.97
N GLU A 105 -13.11 -11.57 -17.82
CA GLU A 105 -13.14 -10.56 -18.89
C GLU A 105 -11.89 -9.67 -18.78
N PRO A 106 -10.79 -10.02 -19.46
CA PRO A 106 -9.54 -9.26 -19.35
C PRO A 106 -9.68 -7.83 -19.88
N ASP A 107 -9.48 -6.84 -19.01
CA ASP A 107 -9.32 -5.44 -19.41
C ASP A 107 -7.84 -5.03 -19.36
N PRO A 108 -7.11 -4.99 -20.50
CA PRO A 108 -5.71 -4.61 -20.50
C PRO A 108 -5.46 -3.14 -20.15
N ALA A 109 -6.49 -2.29 -20.12
CA ALA A 109 -6.39 -0.90 -19.69
C ALA A 109 -6.45 -0.74 -18.15
N ASP A 110 -6.90 -1.76 -17.42
CA ASP A 110 -7.04 -1.73 -15.97
C ASP A 110 -5.76 -2.27 -15.28
N PRO A 111 -5.13 -1.49 -14.39
CA PRO A 111 -4.02 -1.96 -13.56
C PRO A 111 -4.27 -3.29 -12.83
N ALA A 112 -5.50 -3.51 -12.33
CA ALA A 112 -5.86 -4.72 -11.60
C ALA A 112 -5.81 -5.97 -12.49
N HIS A 113 -6.05 -5.83 -13.79
CA HIS A 113 -5.97 -6.89 -14.78
C HIS A 113 -4.56 -7.00 -15.39
N PHE A 114 -3.83 -5.89 -15.52
CA PHE A 114 -2.47 -5.85 -16.07
C PHE A 114 -1.44 -6.55 -15.18
N TRP A 115 -1.49 -6.32 -13.87
CA TRP A 115 -0.60 -6.96 -12.90
C TRP A 115 -1.31 -7.23 -11.57
N PRO A 116 -2.19 -8.26 -11.53
CA PRO A 116 -3.01 -8.53 -10.36
C PRO A 116 -2.23 -8.71 -9.06
N GLU A 117 -1.07 -9.40 -9.09
CA GLU A 117 -0.26 -9.59 -7.88
C GLU A 117 0.26 -8.24 -7.33
N GLY A 118 0.85 -7.40 -8.18
CA GLY A 118 1.34 -6.09 -7.77
C GLY A 118 0.21 -5.15 -7.34
N TYR A 119 -0.96 -5.30 -7.96
CA TYR A 119 -2.17 -4.56 -7.58
C TYR A 119 -2.64 -4.94 -6.18
N CYS A 120 -2.77 -6.23 -5.87
CA CYS A 120 -3.09 -6.74 -4.53
C CYS A 120 -2.16 -6.14 -3.46
N TYR A 121 -0.85 -6.16 -3.70
CA TYR A 121 0.12 -5.65 -2.73
C TYR A 121 -0.05 -4.15 -2.49
N THR A 122 -0.24 -3.38 -3.56
CA THR A 122 -0.42 -1.93 -3.50
C THR A 122 -1.70 -1.57 -2.76
N ILE A 123 -2.83 -2.15 -3.15
CA ILE A 123 -4.13 -1.90 -2.53
C ILE A 123 -4.12 -2.29 -1.05
N TYR A 124 -3.49 -3.41 -0.69
CA TYR A 124 -3.35 -3.79 0.71
C TYR A 124 -2.59 -2.74 1.53
N CYS A 125 -1.43 -2.31 1.04
CA CYS A 125 -0.63 -1.30 1.73
C CYS A 125 -1.37 0.04 1.85
N MET A 126 -2.12 0.44 0.82
CA MET A 126 -2.93 1.65 0.85
C MET A 126 -4.10 1.57 1.84
N ASN A 127 -4.80 0.44 1.93
CA ASN A 127 -5.91 0.26 2.88
C ASN A 127 -5.42 0.24 4.33
N VAL A 128 -4.33 -0.49 4.62
CA VAL A 128 -3.71 -0.49 5.96
C VAL A 128 -3.27 0.92 6.35
N ARG A 129 -2.61 1.64 5.43
CA ARG A 129 -2.22 3.05 5.63
C ARG A 129 -3.43 3.92 5.93
N ALA A 130 -4.46 3.86 5.09
CA ALA A 130 -5.64 4.70 5.20
C ALA A 130 -6.37 4.48 6.53
N ALA A 131 -6.60 3.22 6.89
CA ALA A 131 -7.28 2.87 8.12
C ALA A 131 -6.48 3.27 9.37
N ALA A 132 -5.15 3.11 9.34
CA ALA A 132 -4.29 3.56 10.44
C ALA A 132 -4.29 5.10 10.58
N ILE A 133 -4.19 5.84 9.48
CA ILE A 133 -4.24 7.31 9.50
C ILE A 133 -5.59 7.82 10.03
N GLN A 134 -6.70 7.24 9.53
CA GLN A 134 -8.04 7.61 9.96
C GLN A 134 -8.24 7.36 11.46
N GLN A 135 -7.73 6.24 11.98
CA GLN A 135 -7.87 5.91 13.40
C GLN A 135 -7.01 6.80 14.31
N GLU A 136 -5.76 7.10 13.92
CA GLU A 136 -4.83 7.87 14.76
C GLU A 136 -5.08 9.38 14.70
N TYR A 137 -5.51 9.89 13.55
CA TYR A 137 -5.55 11.34 13.28
C TYR A 137 -6.93 11.83 12.83
N GLY A 138 -7.89 10.94 12.59
CA GLY A 138 -9.21 11.33 12.06
C GLY A 138 -9.17 11.82 10.61
N GLU A 139 -8.05 11.62 9.91
CA GLU A 139 -7.80 12.11 8.56
C GLU A 139 -8.17 11.09 7.48
N VAL A 140 -8.72 11.58 6.37
CA VAL A 140 -8.86 10.77 5.15
C VAL A 140 -7.51 10.74 4.43
N ALA A 141 -6.98 9.54 4.24
CA ALA A 141 -5.69 9.36 3.58
C ALA A 141 -5.81 9.66 2.07
N ALA A 142 -4.93 10.52 1.56
CA ALA A 142 -4.89 10.87 0.15
C ALA A 142 -4.43 9.71 -0.76
N SER A 143 -4.90 9.74 -2.00
CA SER A 143 -4.41 8.96 -3.14
C SER A 143 -3.96 9.90 -4.26
N GLY A 144 -2.98 9.48 -5.06
CA GLY A 144 -2.57 10.16 -6.29
C GLY A 144 -3.32 9.60 -7.49
N GLU A 145 -3.51 10.41 -8.54
CA GLU A 145 -4.14 10.01 -9.80
C GLU A 145 -3.37 8.89 -10.52
N GLU A 146 -2.06 8.79 -10.26
CA GLU A 146 -1.16 7.81 -10.84
C GLU A 146 -1.54 6.36 -10.51
N ILE A 147 -2.34 6.13 -9.45
CA ILE A 147 -2.88 4.79 -9.15
C ILE A 147 -3.82 4.29 -10.26
N HIS A 148 -4.42 5.20 -11.04
CA HIS A 148 -5.30 4.90 -12.16
C HIS A 148 -4.59 4.92 -13.52
N ASP A 149 -3.32 5.32 -13.59
CA ASP A 149 -2.56 5.41 -14.83
C ASP A 149 -1.79 4.13 -15.13
N LEU A 150 -2.26 3.35 -16.12
CA LEU A 150 -1.61 2.13 -16.56
C LEU A 150 -0.13 2.32 -16.95
N ARG A 151 0.25 3.48 -17.52
CA ARG A 151 1.65 3.74 -17.89
C ARG A 151 2.55 3.80 -16.65
N THR A 152 2.05 4.37 -15.56
CA THR A 152 2.73 4.35 -14.27
C THR A 152 2.88 2.92 -13.75
N TRP A 153 1.85 2.08 -13.89
CA TRP A 153 1.91 0.67 -13.49
C TRP A 153 2.94 -0.16 -14.28
N TRP A 154 3.08 0.10 -15.59
CA TRP A 154 4.17 -0.48 -16.40
C TRP A 154 5.54 -0.11 -15.83
N SER A 155 5.74 1.18 -15.55
CA SER A 155 6.99 1.69 -14.99
C SER A 155 7.25 1.10 -13.60
N PHE A 156 6.22 1.00 -12.77
CA PHE A 156 6.29 0.42 -11.44
C PHE A 156 6.73 -1.04 -11.49
N ARG A 157 6.08 -1.87 -12.31
CA ARG A 157 6.44 -3.28 -12.50
C ARG A 157 7.87 -3.46 -12.98
N GLU A 158 8.27 -2.70 -13.99
CA GLU A 158 9.61 -2.81 -14.58
C GLU A 158 10.70 -2.43 -13.57
N ASN A 159 10.55 -1.28 -12.90
CA ASN A 159 11.58 -0.75 -12.02
C ASN A 159 11.71 -1.56 -10.73
N THR A 160 10.58 -2.04 -10.18
CA THR A 160 10.62 -2.85 -8.97
C THR A 160 11.20 -4.24 -9.18
N THR A 161 11.01 -4.82 -10.36
CA THR A 161 11.68 -6.08 -10.74
C THR A 161 13.21 -5.92 -10.75
N LYS A 162 13.72 -4.73 -11.10
CA LYS A 162 15.17 -4.44 -11.11
C LYS A 162 15.68 -4.04 -9.72
N ASN A 163 14.91 -3.27 -8.98
CA ASN A 163 15.26 -2.78 -7.64
C ASN A 163 14.00 -2.57 -6.79
N GLY A 164 13.76 -3.48 -5.85
CA GLY A 164 12.61 -3.40 -4.94
C GLY A 164 12.53 -2.09 -4.14
N ALA A 165 13.65 -1.40 -3.87
CA ALA A 165 13.62 -0.11 -3.16
C ALA A 165 12.76 0.94 -3.88
N THR A 166 12.68 0.86 -5.21
CA THR A 166 11.82 1.78 -6.01
C THR A 166 10.34 1.65 -5.68
N ALA A 167 9.88 0.54 -5.08
CA ALA A 167 8.50 0.37 -4.66
C ALA A 167 8.07 1.42 -3.64
N VAL A 168 8.99 1.87 -2.77
CA VAL A 168 8.70 2.91 -1.77
C VAL A 168 8.44 4.26 -2.45
N ALA A 169 9.21 4.59 -3.50
CA ALA A 169 9.01 5.80 -4.29
C ALA A 169 7.69 5.76 -5.08
N PHE A 170 7.38 4.64 -5.75
CA PHE A 170 6.09 4.46 -6.41
C PHE A 170 4.92 4.51 -5.44
N PHE A 171 5.05 3.93 -4.24
CA PHE A 171 4.02 4.04 -3.21
C PHE A 171 3.76 5.50 -2.84
N LYS A 172 4.82 6.29 -2.68
CA LYS A 172 4.68 7.72 -2.40
C LYS A 172 3.92 8.43 -3.52
N LEU A 173 4.23 8.14 -4.78
CA LEU A 173 3.51 8.65 -5.94
C LEU A 173 2.03 8.26 -5.91
N PHE A 174 1.72 6.97 -5.69
CA PHE A 174 0.33 6.47 -5.57
C PHE A 174 -0.45 7.08 -4.39
N THR A 175 0.23 7.60 -3.38
CA THR A 175 -0.39 8.33 -2.27
C THR A 175 -0.46 9.85 -2.49
N GLY A 176 -0.10 10.34 -3.69
CA GLY A 176 -0.14 11.75 -4.08
C GLY A 176 1.07 12.59 -3.63
N GLY A 177 2.13 11.94 -3.17
CA GLY A 177 3.36 12.61 -2.74
C GLY A 177 4.44 12.67 -3.83
N THR A 178 5.50 13.44 -3.59
CA THR A 178 6.63 13.56 -4.54
C THR A 178 7.75 12.57 -4.22
N PRO A 179 8.02 11.55 -5.05
CA PRO A 179 9.07 10.56 -4.80
C PRO A 179 10.49 11.12 -4.88
N ASN A 180 11.41 10.53 -4.10
CA ASN A 180 12.85 10.70 -4.28
C ASN A 180 13.43 9.50 -5.03
N TRP A 181 13.57 9.59 -6.35
CA TRP A 181 14.05 8.48 -7.17
C TRP A 181 15.52 8.12 -6.95
N GLN A 182 16.34 9.03 -6.40
CA GLN A 182 17.75 8.77 -6.12
C GLN A 182 17.95 7.97 -4.82
N MET A 183 17.09 8.21 -3.83
CA MET A 183 17.09 7.50 -2.55
C MET A 183 15.67 7.00 -2.23
N PRO A 184 15.17 6.01 -2.98
CA PRO A 184 13.74 5.69 -3.04
C PRO A 184 13.16 5.14 -1.74
N ASP A 185 13.99 4.49 -0.91
CA ASP A 185 13.59 3.94 0.38
C ASP A 185 14.10 4.76 1.58
N SER A 186 14.60 5.98 1.35
CA SER A 186 14.99 6.87 2.43
C SER A 186 13.77 7.53 3.07
N PHE A 187 13.75 7.57 4.41
CA PHE A 187 12.78 8.38 5.14
C PHE A 187 13.35 9.78 5.35
N ASN A 188 12.66 10.81 4.86
CA ASN A 188 12.97 12.20 5.17
C ASN A 188 11.93 12.77 6.15
N PRO A 189 12.26 12.94 7.43
CA PRO A 189 11.34 13.47 8.43
C PRO A 189 10.90 14.93 8.18
N ASN A 190 11.63 15.66 7.33
CA ASN A 190 11.37 17.05 7.00
C ASN A 190 10.62 17.22 5.67
N ASP A 191 10.12 16.13 5.10
CA ASP A 191 9.40 16.17 3.84
C ASP A 191 8.10 16.97 4.00
N ALA A 192 8.01 18.08 3.28
CA ALA A 192 6.85 18.99 3.35
C ALA A 192 5.54 18.30 2.95
N THR A 193 5.59 17.24 2.12
CA THR A 193 4.42 16.45 1.71
C THR A 193 3.88 15.56 2.84
N LEU A 194 4.68 15.32 3.89
CA LEU A 194 4.32 14.52 5.05
C LEU A 194 3.77 15.35 6.24
N LEU A 195 3.84 16.68 6.15
CA LEU A 195 3.62 17.57 7.30
C LEU A 195 2.20 18.15 7.42
N SER A 196 1.32 17.98 6.44
CA SER A 196 -0.16 18.14 6.47
C SER A 196 -0.69 18.28 5.04
N PRO A 197 -1.95 17.89 4.76
CA PRO A 197 -2.60 18.26 3.51
C PRO A 197 -2.85 19.77 3.47
N THR A 198 -2.57 20.40 2.33
CA THR A 198 -3.11 21.73 2.02
C THR A 198 -4.63 21.63 2.05
N SER A 199 -5.25 22.14 3.12
CA SER A 199 -6.70 22.34 3.18
C SER A 199 -7.07 23.38 2.13
N SER A 200 -7.38 22.92 0.92
CA SER A 200 -8.00 23.72 -0.12
C SER A 200 -9.51 23.50 -0.09
N ALA A 201 -10.16 23.91 1.01
CA ALA A 201 -11.60 24.16 1.00
C ALA A 201 -11.80 25.68 0.87
N PRO A 202 -12.51 26.18 -0.15
CA PRO A 202 -12.85 27.59 -0.21
C PRO A 202 -13.80 27.89 0.94
N ARG A 203 -13.44 28.87 1.79
CA ARG A 203 -14.39 29.45 2.74
C ARG A 203 -15.47 30.15 1.92
N LEU A 204 -16.66 29.55 1.88
CA LEU A 204 -17.86 30.24 1.46
C LEU A 204 -18.20 31.25 2.58
N ASN A 205 -18.13 32.54 2.22
CA ASN A 205 -18.78 33.62 2.97
C ASN A 205 -20.28 33.62 2.66
#